data_AF-A0A6C0J9B1-F1
#
_entry.id   AF-A0A6C0J9B1-F1
#
_cell.length_a   1.000
_cell.length_b   1.000
_cell.length_c   1.000
_cell.angle_alpha   90.00
_cell.angle_beta   90.00
_cell.angle_gamma   90.00
#
_symmetry.space_group_name_H-M   'P 1'
#
loop_
_entity.id
_entity.type
_entity.pdbx_description
1 polymer ?
#
loop_
_entity_poly.entity_id
_entity_poly.type
_entity_poly.pdbx_seq_one_letter_code
_entity_poly.pdbx_strand_id
1 'polypeptide(L)'
;MRSVFYPMNDSEELHKAVKLWLTNESKAKTKYGHISLWDTSKVTDMSNMFYSADEFNEDIGGWDTSNVTDMSCMFFGAREFNQDIGNWDTSNVTDMRELFRAANNFNQDISKWNTSNVNNMSCMFYGATDFNKDISLWDTSNVTDMRELFRAANNFNQDISKWNTSNVTKMSYMFCYANNFNKDISNWNTSNVTDMNRMFWQAHNFNQDIGNWDTSNVTDMRFMFYNAKEFNQDIGCWDTSNVTNMGFMFCGSKKFNQDIGGWNTSNVTKMSYMFCYAHKFKQYIGGWNTSNVICKGYMFLGAFDFNKDISRCN
;
A
#
# COMPACT_ATOMS: atom_id res chain seq x y z
N MET A 1 29.72 25.48 11.19
CA MET A 1 29.48 25.48 12.66
C MET A 1 29.76 24.08 13.17
N ARG A 2 30.40 23.92 14.34
CA ARG A 2 30.58 22.59 14.95
C ARG A 2 29.23 22.08 15.46
N SER A 3 28.95 20.78 15.28
CA SER A 3 27.81 20.11 15.90
C SER A 3 27.84 20.31 17.43
N VAL A 4 26.66 20.54 18.02
CA VAL A 4 26.50 20.80 19.47
C VAL A 4 25.97 19.56 20.21
N PHE A 5 25.41 18.59 19.49
CA PHE A 5 24.84 17.38 20.05
C PHE A 5 25.29 16.15 19.25
N TYR A 6 25.79 15.14 19.97
CA TYR A 6 26.34 13.91 19.43
C TYR A 6 25.88 12.74 20.32
N PRO A 7 24.82 12.01 19.94
CA PRO A 7 24.36 10.84 20.67
C PRO A 7 25.44 9.74 20.62
N MET A 8 26.04 9.40 21.77
CA MET A 8 27.28 8.62 21.82
C MET A 8 27.09 7.10 21.71
N ASN A 9 25.92 6.60 22.09
CA ASN A 9 25.47 5.22 21.93
C ASN A 9 23.93 5.25 21.89
N ASP A 10 23.32 4.46 21.01
CA ASP A 10 21.87 4.25 20.91
C ASP A 10 21.03 5.36 20.23
N SER A 11 19.81 5.01 19.84
CA SER A 11 18.75 5.92 19.40
C SER A 11 18.11 6.67 20.57
N GLU A 12 18.26 6.21 21.82
CA GLU A 12 17.57 6.75 22.98
C GLU A 12 17.92 8.21 23.30
N GLU A 13 19.19 8.62 23.18
CA GLU A 13 19.59 10.02 23.39
C GLU A 13 18.97 10.95 22.35
N LEU A 14 18.95 10.53 21.09
CA LEU A 14 18.29 11.27 20.01
C LEU A 14 16.78 11.34 20.23
N HIS A 15 16.12 10.24 20.61
CA HIS A 15 14.70 10.25 20.97
C HIS A 15 14.38 11.22 22.10
N LYS A 16 15.21 11.27 23.15
CA LYS A 16 15.06 12.23 24.26
C LYS A 16 15.24 13.66 23.77
N ALA A 17 16.18 13.91 22.86
CA ALA A 17 16.41 15.22 22.27
C ALA A 17 15.24 15.67 21.39
N VAL A 18 14.74 14.80 20.50
CA VAL A 18 13.57 15.06 19.65
C VAL A 18 12.32 15.28 20.51
N LYS A 19 12.06 14.43 21.51
CA LYS A 19 10.92 14.62 22.42
C LYS A 19 10.97 15.96 23.14
N LEU A 20 12.16 16.39 23.57
CA LEU A 20 12.32 17.71 24.18
C LEU A 20 12.11 18.82 23.14
N TRP A 21 12.57 18.65 21.91
CA TRP A 21 12.35 19.59 20.81
C TRP A 21 10.86 19.81 20.55
N LEU A 22 10.10 18.72 20.43
CA LEU A 22 8.66 18.75 20.17
C LEU A 22 7.83 19.32 21.34
N THR A 23 8.32 19.22 22.58
CA THR A 23 7.57 19.68 23.77
C THR A 23 8.03 21.02 24.33
N ASN A 24 9.29 21.39 24.11
CA ASN A 24 9.89 22.64 24.54
C ASN A 24 11.14 22.96 23.71
N GLU A 25 10.90 23.47 22.51
CA GLU A 25 11.92 23.81 21.52
C GLU A 25 13.01 24.74 22.07
N SER A 26 12.64 25.78 22.84
CA SER A 26 13.61 26.71 23.44
C SER A 26 14.60 26.01 24.39
N LYS A 27 14.10 25.08 25.21
CA LYS A 27 14.93 24.27 26.10
C LYS A 27 15.78 23.26 25.32
N ALA A 28 15.23 22.67 24.25
CA ALA A 28 15.99 21.79 23.37
C ALA A 28 17.13 22.53 22.66
N LYS A 29 16.85 23.70 22.07
CA LYS A 29 17.83 24.59 21.44
C LYS A 29 18.94 24.99 22.41
N THR A 30 18.59 25.31 23.65
CA THR A 30 19.59 25.65 24.70
C THR A 30 20.46 24.45 25.06
N LYS A 31 19.88 23.24 25.12
CA LYS A 31 20.57 22.04 25.60
C LYS A 31 21.39 21.33 24.51
N TYR A 32 20.86 21.23 23.31
CA TYR A 32 21.38 20.40 22.22
C TYR A 32 21.75 21.21 20.97
N GLY A 33 21.49 22.52 20.96
CA GLY A 33 21.57 23.32 19.74
C GLY A 33 20.38 23.07 18.81
N HIS A 34 20.40 23.73 17.65
CA HIS A 34 19.37 23.57 16.62
C HIS A 34 19.36 22.14 16.06
N ILE A 35 18.17 21.58 15.80
CA ILE A 35 17.99 20.19 15.34
C ILE A 35 18.75 19.87 14.05
N SER A 36 18.84 20.85 13.14
CA SER A 36 19.60 20.76 11.88
C SER A 36 21.11 20.61 12.05
N LEU A 37 21.66 20.83 13.25
CA LEU A 37 23.10 20.75 13.54
C LEU A 37 23.48 19.52 14.36
N TRP A 38 22.53 18.63 14.64
CA TRP A 38 22.80 17.41 15.40
C TRP A 38 23.59 16.43 14.53
N ASP A 39 24.62 15.82 15.10
CA ASP A 39 25.44 14.81 14.41
C ASP A 39 24.82 13.43 14.68
N THR A 40 24.07 12.91 13.70
CA THR A 40 23.37 11.62 13.80
C THR A 40 24.18 10.44 13.28
N SER A 41 25.47 10.63 12.98
CA SER A 41 26.30 9.63 12.28
C SER A 41 26.43 8.28 12.97
N LYS A 42 26.13 8.18 14.27
CA LYS A 42 26.15 6.92 15.03
C LYS A 42 24.79 6.26 15.22
N VAL A 43 23.71 6.90 14.77
CA VAL A 43 22.35 6.42 15.02
C VAL A 43 22.01 5.30 14.05
N THR A 44 21.53 4.17 14.58
CA THR A 44 21.13 3.00 13.79
C THR A 44 19.62 2.80 13.73
N ASP A 45 18.86 3.46 14.61
CA ASP A 45 17.41 3.35 14.72
C ASP A 45 16.81 4.76 14.82
N MET A 46 16.01 5.11 13.81
CA MET A 46 15.24 6.36 13.74
C MET A 46 13.73 6.13 13.85
N SER A 47 13.32 4.93 14.27
CA SER A 47 11.92 4.57 14.35
C SER A 47 11.16 5.50 15.30
N ASN A 48 9.92 5.86 14.96
CA ASN A 48 9.02 6.65 15.81
C ASN A 48 9.51 8.06 16.26
N MET A 49 10.62 8.60 15.74
CA MET A 49 11.21 9.86 16.26
C MET A 49 10.23 11.04 16.24
N PHE A 50 9.45 11.17 15.17
CA PHE A 50 8.44 12.22 14.98
C PHE A 50 7.02 11.66 14.97
N TYR A 51 6.80 10.54 15.68
CA TYR A 51 5.49 9.92 15.77
C TYR A 51 4.42 10.89 16.33
N SER A 52 3.37 11.11 15.56
CA SER A 52 2.27 12.04 15.80
C SER A 52 2.71 13.49 16.06
N ALA A 53 3.87 13.89 15.51
CA ALA A 53 4.34 15.26 15.58
C ALA A 53 3.63 16.12 14.51
N ASP A 54 2.32 16.35 14.69
CA ASP A 54 1.41 16.93 13.69
C ASP A 54 2.00 18.18 12.99
N GLU A 55 2.60 19.09 13.75
CA GLU A 55 3.13 20.39 13.27
C GLU A 55 4.63 20.36 12.91
N PHE A 56 5.31 19.22 13.05
CA PHE A 56 6.76 19.16 12.83
C PHE A 56 7.11 19.30 11.35
N ASN A 57 7.92 20.31 11.03
CA ASN A 57 8.41 20.57 9.67
C ASN A 57 9.78 21.27 9.67
N GLU A 58 10.64 20.96 10.65
CA GLU A 58 11.97 21.56 10.77
C GLU A 58 12.98 20.88 9.83
N ASP A 59 13.96 21.65 9.34
CA ASP A 59 15.01 21.13 8.44
C ASP A 59 15.90 20.11 9.17
N ILE A 60 15.87 18.88 8.65
CA ILE A 60 16.69 17.73 9.05
C ILE A 60 17.39 17.08 7.85
N GLY A 61 17.44 17.79 6.70
CA GLY A 61 18.06 17.27 5.49
C GLY A 61 19.56 17.01 5.63
N GLY A 62 20.22 17.68 6.59
CA GLY A 62 21.64 17.52 6.92
C GLY A 62 21.98 16.38 7.88
N TRP A 63 21.00 15.59 8.34
CA TRP A 63 21.27 14.44 9.20
C TRP A 63 22.02 13.34 8.43
N ASP A 64 23.00 12.73 9.09
CA ASP A 64 23.69 11.55 8.59
C ASP A 64 22.87 10.30 8.94
N THR A 65 22.35 9.65 7.90
CA THR A 65 21.52 8.44 7.98
C THR A 65 22.26 7.18 7.54
N SER A 66 23.56 7.27 7.23
CA SER A 66 24.34 6.18 6.64
C SER A 66 24.43 4.92 7.50
N ASN A 67 24.24 5.01 8.82
CA ASN A 67 24.21 3.87 9.72
C ASN A 67 22.79 3.40 10.11
N VAL A 68 21.75 4.09 9.64
CA VAL A 68 20.36 3.80 10.01
C VAL A 68 19.88 2.52 9.33
N THR A 69 19.28 1.64 10.14
CA THR A 69 18.75 0.33 9.72
C THR A 69 17.23 0.23 9.87
N ASP A 70 16.64 1.03 10.77
CA ASP A 70 15.20 1.09 11.03
C ASP A 70 14.72 2.55 10.96
N MET A 71 13.80 2.84 10.04
CA MET A 71 13.11 4.13 9.92
C MET A 71 11.60 4.00 10.18
N SER A 72 11.17 2.87 10.74
CA SER A 72 9.75 2.56 10.88
C SER A 72 8.98 3.59 11.69
N CYS A 73 7.81 3.99 11.19
CA CYS A 73 6.93 4.99 11.84
C CYS A 73 7.59 6.37 12.12
N MET A 74 8.76 6.70 11.56
CA MET A 74 9.51 7.91 11.94
C MET A 74 8.68 9.19 11.78
N PHE A 75 7.88 9.30 10.70
CA PHE A 75 6.98 10.43 10.44
C PHE A 75 5.50 10.02 10.45
N PHE A 76 5.15 8.93 11.14
CA PHE A 76 3.75 8.56 11.30
C PHE A 76 2.99 9.76 11.88
N GLY A 77 2.00 10.29 11.17
CA GLY A 77 1.14 11.36 11.65
C GLY A 77 1.84 12.71 11.78
N ALA A 78 3.04 12.89 11.23
CA ALA A 78 3.66 14.20 11.10
C ALA A 78 3.03 14.94 9.91
N ARG A 79 1.78 15.41 10.08
CA ARG A 79 0.91 15.88 9.00
C ARG A 79 1.51 17.01 8.17
N GLU A 80 2.21 17.94 8.82
CA GLU A 80 2.84 19.10 8.19
C GLU A 80 4.25 18.83 7.63
N PHE A 81 4.82 17.65 7.87
CA PHE A 81 6.19 17.35 7.47
C PHE A 81 6.33 17.28 5.95
N ASN A 82 7.21 18.11 5.39
CA ASN A 82 7.49 18.17 3.96
C ASN A 82 8.90 18.72 3.66
N GLN A 83 9.88 18.43 4.52
CA GLN A 83 11.28 18.86 4.32
C GLN A 83 12.07 17.96 3.38
N ASP A 84 13.03 18.55 2.66
CA ASP A 84 13.89 17.83 1.72
C ASP A 84 14.82 16.86 2.46
N ILE A 85 14.56 15.58 2.28
CA ILE A 85 15.33 14.43 2.79
C ILE A 85 15.82 13.53 1.64
N GLY A 86 15.83 14.04 0.42
CA GLY A 86 16.21 13.27 -0.77
C GLY A 86 17.70 12.87 -0.80
N ASN A 87 18.53 13.55 0.00
CA ASN A 87 19.97 13.29 0.10
C ASN A 87 20.35 12.31 1.22
N TRP A 88 19.39 11.77 1.97
CA TRP A 88 19.65 10.76 2.99
C TRP A 88 20.21 9.47 2.39
N ASP A 89 21.18 8.87 3.08
CA ASP A 89 21.71 7.55 2.74
C ASP A 89 20.85 6.48 3.38
N THR A 90 20.00 5.85 2.57
CA THR A 90 19.09 4.78 2.99
C THR A 90 19.64 3.38 2.71
N SER A 91 20.91 3.26 2.29
CA SER A 91 21.49 2.00 1.83
C SER A 91 21.53 0.89 2.88
N ASN A 92 21.53 1.23 4.18
CA ASN A 92 21.48 0.25 5.27
C ASN A 92 20.08 0.03 5.85
N VAL A 93 19.06 0.75 5.38
CA VAL A 93 17.70 0.66 5.91
C VAL A 93 17.04 -0.64 5.45
N THR A 94 16.46 -1.36 6.41
CA THR A 94 15.79 -2.65 6.18
C THR A 94 14.28 -2.59 6.44
N ASP A 95 13.83 -1.71 7.34
CA ASP A 95 12.42 -1.50 7.68
C ASP A 95 11.99 -0.04 7.44
N MET A 96 11.05 0.15 6.51
CA MET A 96 10.41 1.44 6.20
C MET A 96 8.90 1.42 6.47
N ARG A 97 8.40 0.44 7.24
CA ARG A 97 6.96 0.34 7.52
C ARG A 97 6.46 1.64 8.14
N GLU A 98 5.30 2.08 7.67
CA GLU A 98 4.60 3.27 8.20
C GLU A 98 5.41 4.58 8.22
N LEU A 99 6.54 4.67 7.50
CA LEU A 99 7.45 5.82 7.56
C LEU A 99 6.74 7.16 7.38
N PHE A 100 5.86 7.27 6.38
CA PHE A 100 5.06 8.47 6.07
C PHE A 100 3.56 8.25 6.26
N ARG A 101 3.16 7.28 7.11
CA ARG A 101 1.75 7.00 7.36
C ARG A 101 1.07 8.25 7.93
N ALA A 102 0.03 8.74 7.28
CA ALA A 102 -0.68 9.98 7.64
C ALA A 102 0.21 11.24 7.69
N ALA A 103 1.35 11.25 7.00
CA ALA A 103 2.12 12.46 6.71
C ALA A 103 1.48 13.17 5.50
N ASN A 104 0.33 13.81 5.73
CA ASN A 104 -0.57 14.31 4.70
C ASN A 104 0.11 15.18 3.63
N ASN A 105 0.99 16.10 4.04
CA ASN A 105 1.62 17.08 3.17
C ASN A 105 2.95 16.60 2.57
N PHE A 106 3.44 15.41 2.93
CA PHE A 106 4.73 14.92 2.47
C PHE A 106 4.71 14.66 0.96
N ASN A 107 5.54 15.39 0.22
CA ASN A 107 5.64 15.29 -1.23
C ASN A 107 7.04 15.69 -1.73
N GLN A 108 8.10 15.27 -1.03
CA GLN A 108 9.48 15.54 -1.42
C GLN A 108 10.08 14.44 -2.28
N ASP A 109 11.06 14.82 -3.10
CA ASP A 109 11.75 13.91 -4.00
C ASP A 109 12.66 12.96 -3.21
N ILE A 110 12.32 11.67 -3.23
CA ILE A 110 13.05 10.57 -2.61
C ILE A 110 13.46 9.51 -3.64
N SER A 111 13.51 9.91 -4.92
CA SER A 111 13.88 9.02 -6.04
C SER A 111 15.30 8.44 -5.91
N LYS A 112 16.19 9.14 -5.18
CA LYS A 112 17.59 8.76 -4.98
C LYS A 112 17.83 7.77 -3.83
N TRP A 113 16.80 7.46 -3.05
CA TRP A 113 16.94 6.53 -1.94
C TRP A 113 17.32 5.13 -2.45
N ASN A 114 18.25 4.48 -1.75
CA ASN A 114 18.64 3.12 -2.02
C ASN A 114 17.76 2.18 -1.19
N THR A 115 16.79 1.54 -1.83
CA THR A 115 15.85 0.61 -1.17
C THR A 115 16.25 -0.86 -1.28
N SER A 116 17.44 -1.16 -1.82
CA SER A 116 17.84 -2.55 -2.11
C SER A 116 17.87 -3.47 -0.89
N ASN A 117 18.06 -2.94 0.33
CA ASN A 117 18.04 -3.72 1.57
C ASN A 117 16.68 -3.74 2.28
N VAL A 118 15.69 -2.99 1.78
CA VAL A 118 14.36 -2.88 2.40
C VAL A 118 13.57 -4.15 2.14
N ASN A 119 13.10 -4.79 3.22
CA ASN A 119 12.24 -5.98 3.12
C ASN A 119 10.77 -5.72 3.48
N ASN A 120 10.49 -4.60 4.16
CA ASN A 120 9.16 -4.21 4.62
C ASN A 120 8.85 -2.75 4.26
N MET A 121 7.84 -2.56 3.41
CA MET A 121 7.31 -1.24 3.03
C MET A 121 5.83 -1.09 3.44
N SER A 122 5.32 -1.98 4.29
CA SER A 122 3.90 -1.96 4.65
C SER A 122 3.46 -0.61 5.20
N CYS A 123 2.31 -0.11 4.73
CA CYS A 123 1.70 1.15 5.13
C CYS A 123 2.57 2.41 4.94
N MET A 124 3.70 2.37 4.23
CA MET A 124 4.67 3.47 4.18
C MET A 124 4.05 4.81 3.76
N PHE A 125 3.18 4.82 2.75
CA PHE A 125 2.45 6.02 2.28
C PHE A 125 0.96 5.97 2.60
N TYR A 126 0.53 5.17 3.58
CA TYR A 126 -0.89 5.11 3.95
C TYR A 126 -1.35 6.50 4.43
N GLY A 127 -2.15 7.18 3.62
CA GLY A 127 -2.75 8.48 3.96
C GLY A 127 -1.80 9.65 3.74
N ALA A 128 -0.66 9.45 3.08
CA ALA A 128 0.17 10.52 2.54
C ALA A 128 -0.54 11.13 1.31
N THR A 129 -1.56 11.94 1.57
CA THR A 129 -2.52 12.37 0.55
C THR A 129 -1.92 13.17 -0.59
N ASP A 130 -0.86 13.94 -0.33
CA ASP A 130 -0.19 14.79 -1.31
C ASP A 130 0.95 14.10 -2.06
N PHE A 131 1.41 12.93 -1.58
CA PHE A 131 2.57 12.25 -2.15
C PHE A 131 2.30 11.80 -3.59
N ASN A 132 3.11 12.31 -4.52
CA ASN A 132 3.06 11.95 -5.93
C ASN A 132 4.43 12.12 -6.60
N LYS A 133 5.52 11.72 -5.93
CA LYS A 133 6.89 11.78 -6.46
C LYS A 133 7.33 10.47 -7.06
N ASP A 134 8.23 10.58 -8.05
CA ASP A 134 8.77 9.46 -8.78
C ASP A 134 9.59 8.56 -7.85
N ILE A 135 9.24 7.27 -7.85
CA ILE A 135 9.89 6.18 -7.11
C ILE A 135 10.11 4.96 -8.02
N SER A 136 10.11 5.19 -9.34
CA SER A 136 10.25 4.16 -10.36
C SER A 136 11.61 3.46 -10.34
N LEU A 137 12.63 4.11 -9.78
CA LEU A 137 14.01 3.61 -9.69
C LEU A 137 14.30 2.83 -8.40
N TRP A 138 13.34 2.71 -7.49
CA TRP A 138 13.53 1.93 -6.28
C TRP A 138 13.73 0.44 -6.60
N ASP A 139 14.72 -0.16 -5.94
CA ASP A 139 14.91 -1.60 -5.94
C ASP A 139 13.98 -2.22 -4.90
N THR A 140 12.94 -2.92 -5.38
CA THR A 140 11.98 -3.63 -4.53
C THR A 140 12.23 -5.13 -4.47
N SER A 141 13.36 -5.62 -4.99
CA SER A 141 13.63 -7.05 -5.15
C SER A 141 13.66 -7.83 -3.83
N ASN A 142 13.99 -7.17 -2.70
CA ASN A 142 13.98 -7.78 -1.37
C ASN A 142 12.67 -7.57 -0.58
N VAL A 143 11.71 -6.82 -1.12
CA VAL A 143 10.46 -6.51 -0.43
C VAL A 143 9.55 -7.73 -0.41
N THR A 144 9.06 -8.08 0.79
CA THR A 144 8.12 -9.19 0.99
C THR A 144 6.73 -8.73 1.39
N ASP A 145 6.61 -7.52 1.96
CA ASP A 145 5.38 -6.95 2.52
C ASP A 145 5.10 -5.56 1.95
N MET A 146 4.04 -5.47 1.12
CA MET A 146 3.54 -4.23 0.51
C MET A 146 2.09 -3.93 0.95
N ARG A 147 1.63 -4.51 2.06
CA ARG A 147 0.27 -4.27 2.56
C ARG A 147 0.04 -2.79 2.77
N GLU A 148 -1.11 -2.29 2.32
CA GLU A 148 -1.53 -0.90 2.53
C GLU A 148 -0.55 0.18 2.05
N LEU A 149 0.46 -0.15 1.23
CA LEU A 149 1.55 0.76 0.87
C LEU A 149 1.05 2.13 0.38
N PHE A 150 0.04 2.15 -0.50
CA PHE A 150 -0.58 3.37 -1.05
C PHE A 150 -2.05 3.52 -0.61
N ARG A 151 -2.44 2.92 0.51
CA ARG A 151 -3.81 3.04 1.00
C ARG A 151 -4.14 4.51 1.24
N ALA A 152 -5.24 5.01 0.67
CA ALA A 152 -5.66 6.41 0.76
C ALA A 152 -4.60 7.45 0.34
N ALA A 153 -3.56 7.06 -0.41
CA ALA A 153 -2.62 7.98 -1.06
C ALA A 153 -3.28 8.57 -2.32
N ASN A 154 -4.25 9.46 -2.10
CA ASN A 154 -5.21 9.90 -3.12
C ASN A 154 -4.56 10.46 -4.39
N ASN A 155 -3.46 11.21 -4.26
CA ASN A 155 -2.78 11.84 -5.38
C ASN A 155 -1.73 10.96 -6.07
N PHE A 156 -1.36 9.83 -5.49
CA PHE A 156 -0.30 8.97 -6.03
C PHE A 156 -0.72 8.37 -7.37
N ASN A 157 0.07 8.65 -8.42
CA ASN A 157 -0.15 8.13 -9.77
C ASN A 157 1.17 8.06 -10.56
N GLN A 158 2.24 7.59 -9.92
CA GLN A 158 3.56 7.46 -10.55
C GLN A 158 3.81 6.06 -11.09
N ASP A 159 4.69 5.97 -12.08
CA ASP A 159 5.05 4.70 -12.72
C ASP A 159 5.85 3.81 -11.75
N ILE A 160 5.33 2.61 -11.51
CA ILE A 160 5.93 1.56 -10.67
C ILE A 160 5.97 0.22 -11.43
N SER A 161 5.85 0.26 -12.76
CA SER A 161 5.85 -0.91 -13.64
C SER A 161 7.15 -1.71 -13.57
N LYS A 162 8.27 -1.05 -13.23
CA LYS A 162 9.61 -1.64 -13.14
C LYS A 162 9.92 -2.29 -11.79
N TRP A 163 9.03 -2.17 -10.82
CA TRP A 163 9.25 -2.78 -9.52
C TRP A 163 9.30 -4.30 -9.64
N ASN A 164 10.29 -4.91 -8.98
CA ASN A 164 10.38 -6.35 -8.85
C ASN A 164 9.48 -6.79 -7.68
N THR A 165 8.39 -7.47 -7.97
CA THR A 165 7.45 -8.00 -6.97
C THR A 165 7.59 -9.49 -6.71
N SER A 166 8.61 -10.16 -7.28
CA SER A 166 8.74 -11.63 -7.22
C SER A 166 8.84 -12.20 -5.82
N ASN A 167 9.34 -11.44 -4.83
CA ASN A 167 9.41 -11.87 -3.43
C ASN A 167 8.22 -11.40 -2.57
N VAL A 168 7.28 -10.63 -3.15
CA VAL A 168 6.15 -10.09 -2.40
C VAL A 168 5.12 -11.19 -2.15
N THR A 169 4.75 -11.37 -0.88
CA THR A 169 3.73 -12.35 -0.46
C THR A 169 2.45 -11.70 0.02
N LYS A 170 2.51 -10.41 0.42
CA LYS A 170 1.39 -9.68 1.02
C LYS A 170 1.12 -8.36 0.29
N MET A 171 -0.03 -8.27 -0.37
CA MET A 171 -0.48 -7.08 -1.13
C MET A 171 -1.88 -6.58 -0.74
N SER A 172 -2.47 -7.13 0.34
CA SER A 172 -3.80 -6.72 0.79
C SER A 172 -3.88 -5.20 0.99
N TYR A 173 -4.98 -4.57 0.56
CA TYR A 173 -5.25 -3.12 0.66
C TYR A 173 -4.27 -2.18 -0.04
N MET A 174 -3.31 -2.65 -0.83
CA MET A 174 -2.20 -1.83 -1.35
C MET A 174 -2.66 -0.52 -2.01
N PHE A 175 -3.72 -0.54 -2.82
CA PHE A 175 -4.32 0.63 -3.49
C PHE A 175 -5.73 0.96 -2.99
N CYS A 176 -6.09 0.51 -1.79
CA CYS A 176 -7.40 0.80 -1.19
C CYS A 176 -7.57 2.31 -1.02
N TYR A 177 -8.62 2.90 -1.58
CA TYR A 177 -8.88 4.36 -1.65
C TYR A 177 -7.83 5.17 -2.44
N ALA A 178 -6.93 4.55 -3.22
CA ALA A 178 -5.98 5.26 -4.09
C ALA A 178 -6.71 5.79 -5.34
N ASN A 179 -7.48 6.87 -5.17
CA ASN A 179 -8.45 7.32 -6.17
C ASN A 179 -7.85 7.66 -7.54
N ASN A 180 -6.65 8.25 -7.59
CA ASN A 180 -6.01 8.67 -8.85
C ASN A 180 -5.11 7.62 -9.49
N PHE A 181 -4.76 6.54 -8.78
CA PHE A 181 -3.81 5.56 -9.29
C PHE A 181 -4.39 4.81 -10.49
N ASN A 182 -3.69 4.89 -11.63
CA ASN A 182 -4.05 4.19 -12.87
C ASN A 182 -2.81 3.96 -13.74
N LYS A 183 -1.71 3.48 -13.14
CA LYS A 183 -0.46 3.16 -13.84
C LYS A 183 -0.29 1.67 -14.05
N ASP A 184 0.38 1.33 -15.15
CA ASP A 184 0.60 -0.03 -15.59
C ASP A 184 1.37 -0.83 -14.53
N ILE A 185 0.81 -1.98 -14.17
CA ILE A 185 1.35 -2.97 -13.24
C ILE A 185 1.20 -4.40 -13.81
N SER A 186 1.01 -4.51 -15.12
CA SER A 186 0.81 -5.77 -15.84
C SER A 186 2.02 -6.72 -15.71
N ASN A 187 3.23 -6.15 -15.60
CA ASN A 187 4.49 -6.91 -15.50
C ASN A 187 4.84 -7.39 -14.09
N TRP A 188 4.00 -7.12 -13.10
CA TRP A 188 4.26 -7.59 -11.74
C TRP A 188 4.14 -9.11 -11.64
N ASN A 189 5.12 -9.72 -10.98
CA ASN A 189 5.04 -11.12 -10.60
C ASN A 189 4.22 -11.25 -9.31
N THR A 190 3.06 -11.90 -9.38
CA THR A 190 2.16 -12.14 -8.25
C THR A 190 2.13 -13.60 -7.79
N SER A 191 3.01 -14.46 -8.32
CA SER A 191 2.96 -15.91 -8.09
C SER A 191 3.09 -16.29 -6.61
N ASN A 192 3.68 -15.44 -5.77
CA ASN A 192 3.86 -15.67 -4.34
C ASN A 192 2.77 -15.01 -3.46
N VAL A 193 1.83 -14.28 -4.06
CA VAL A 193 0.80 -13.54 -3.32
C VAL A 193 -0.35 -14.47 -2.92
N THR A 194 -0.69 -14.48 -1.63
CA THR A 194 -1.76 -15.33 -1.11
C THR A 194 -3.04 -14.57 -0.73
N ASP A 195 -2.93 -13.26 -0.51
CA ASP A 195 -4.03 -12.38 -0.06
C ASP A 195 -4.09 -11.10 -0.90
N MET A 196 -5.17 -10.96 -1.67
CA MET A 196 -5.49 -9.78 -2.48
C MET A 196 -6.73 -9.03 -1.93
N ASN A 197 -7.09 -9.25 -0.67
CA ASN A 197 -8.26 -8.60 -0.08
C ASN A 197 -8.12 -7.07 -0.19
N ARG A 198 -9.22 -6.43 -0.60
CA ARG A 198 -9.36 -4.96 -0.69
C ARG A 198 -8.28 -4.26 -1.51
N MET A 199 -7.49 -4.96 -2.34
CA MET A 199 -6.32 -4.39 -3.03
C MET A 199 -6.67 -3.11 -3.82
N PHE A 200 -7.82 -3.08 -4.50
CA PHE A 200 -8.35 -1.93 -5.24
C PHE A 200 -9.70 -1.43 -4.70
N TRP A 201 -9.98 -1.64 -3.41
CA TRP A 201 -11.23 -1.19 -2.79
C TRP A 201 -11.35 0.33 -2.88
N GLN A 202 -12.38 0.82 -3.58
CA GLN A 202 -12.59 2.23 -3.92
C GLN A 202 -11.46 2.90 -4.70
N ALA A 203 -10.61 2.15 -5.41
CA ALA A 203 -9.67 2.73 -6.38
C ALA A 203 -10.45 3.18 -7.63
N HIS A 204 -11.08 4.37 -7.55
CA HIS A 204 -12.10 4.77 -8.51
C HIS A 204 -11.63 4.80 -9.96
N ASN A 205 -10.41 5.26 -10.24
CA ASN A 205 -9.88 5.42 -11.60
C ASN A 205 -9.08 4.22 -12.11
N PHE A 206 -8.81 3.21 -11.28
CA PHE A 206 -7.96 2.09 -11.67
C PHE A 206 -8.64 1.23 -12.75
N ASN A 207 -7.96 1.07 -13.89
CA ASN A 207 -8.43 0.26 -15.01
C ASN A 207 -7.25 -0.25 -15.88
N GLN A 208 -6.16 -0.70 -15.26
CA GLN A 208 -4.99 -1.24 -15.96
C GLN A 208 -5.03 -2.75 -16.10
N ASP A 209 -4.42 -3.26 -17.17
CA ASP A 209 -4.40 -4.69 -17.47
C ASP A 209 -3.63 -5.47 -16.39
N ILE A 210 -4.31 -6.45 -15.81
CA ILE A 210 -3.82 -7.37 -14.78
C ILE A 210 -4.21 -8.82 -15.13
N GLY A 211 -4.61 -9.08 -16.37
CA GLY A 211 -5.04 -10.41 -16.81
C GLY A 211 -3.90 -11.44 -16.78
N ASN A 212 -2.66 -10.98 -16.91
CA ASN A 212 -1.45 -11.82 -16.87
C ASN A 212 -0.94 -12.14 -15.46
N TRP A 213 -1.60 -11.64 -14.41
CA TRP A 213 -1.20 -11.95 -13.04
C TRP A 213 -1.42 -13.43 -12.71
N ASP A 214 -0.44 -14.03 -12.06
CA ASP A 214 -0.55 -15.36 -11.48
C ASP A 214 -1.31 -15.28 -10.16
N THR A 215 -2.54 -15.82 -10.14
CA THR A 215 -3.41 -15.87 -8.96
C THR A 215 -3.49 -17.27 -8.35
N SER A 216 -2.68 -18.23 -8.80
CA SER A 216 -2.83 -19.64 -8.42
C SER A 216 -2.68 -19.88 -6.92
N ASN A 217 -1.94 -19.01 -6.21
CA ASN A 217 -1.75 -19.10 -4.75
C ASN A 217 -2.71 -18.22 -3.93
N VAL A 218 -3.58 -17.44 -4.59
CA VAL A 218 -4.49 -16.51 -3.90
C VAL A 218 -5.65 -17.27 -3.27
N THR A 219 -5.89 -17.00 -1.99
CA THR A 219 -6.97 -17.63 -1.20
C THR A 219 -8.11 -16.68 -0.82
N ASP A 220 -7.84 -15.37 -0.78
CA ASP A 220 -8.81 -14.32 -0.41
C ASP A 220 -8.80 -13.16 -1.42
N MET A 221 -9.96 -12.94 -2.07
CA MET A 221 -10.21 -11.84 -3.01
C MET A 221 -11.36 -10.92 -2.55
N ARG A 222 -11.70 -10.95 -1.26
CA ARG A 222 -12.81 -10.14 -0.75
C ARG A 222 -12.60 -8.66 -1.01
N PHE A 223 -13.68 -8.00 -1.45
CA PHE A 223 -13.72 -6.56 -1.73
C PHE A 223 -12.64 -6.07 -2.71
N MET A 224 -11.95 -6.95 -3.44
CA MET A 224 -10.76 -6.58 -4.23
C MET A 224 -11.04 -5.40 -5.16
N PHE A 225 -12.20 -5.37 -5.82
CA PHE A 225 -12.66 -4.30 -6.70
C PHE A 225 -13.91 -3.57 -6.21
N TYR A 226 -14.26 -3.67 -4.93
CA TYR A 226 -15.48 -3.04 -4.39
C TYR A 226 -15.46 -1.54 -4.69
N ASN A 227 -16.49 -1.02 -5.36
CA ASN A 227 -16.57 0.38 -5.82
C ASN A 227 -15.35 0.87 -6.64
N ALA A 228 -14.58 -0.03 -7.27
CA ALA A 228 -13.64 0.32 -8.35
C ALA A 228 -14.47 0.61 -9.61
N LYS A 229 -14.90 1.87 -9.75
CA LYS A 229 -15.96 2.27 -10.70
C LYS A 229 -15.54 2.08 -12.15
N GLU A 230 -14.26 2.29 -12.44
CA GLU A 230 -13.71 2.27 -13.80
C GLU A 230 -13.22 0.90 -14.25
N PHE A 231 -12.95 -0.02 -13.32
CA PHE A 231 -12.33 -1.31 -13.61
C PHE A 231 -13.20 -2.18 -14.53
N ASN A 232 -12.62 -2.60 -15.65
CA ASN A 232 -13.23 -3.46 -16.67
C ASN A 232 -12.17 -4.19 -17.50
N GLN A 233 -11.08 -4.67 -16.89
CA GLN A 233 -10.01 -5.38 -17.60
C GLN A 233 -10.23 -6.89 -17.59
N ASP A 234 -9.77 -7.56 -18.65
CA ASP A 234 -9.92 -9.00 -18.81
C ASP A 234 -9.11 -9.74 -17.74
N ILE A 235 -9.82 -10.55 -16.96
CA ILE A 235 -9.28 -11.38 -15.87
C ILE A 235 -9.82 -12.81 -15.98
N GLY A 236 -10.33 -13.20 -17.15
CA GLY A 236 -10.90 -14.52 -17.38
C GLY A 236 -9.86 -15.65 -17.26
N CYS A 237 -8.58 -15.32 -17.48
CA CYS A 237 -7.46 -16.26 -17.42
C CYS A 237 -6.91 -16.52 -16.02
N TRP A 238 -7.41 -15.84 -14.99
CA TRP A 238 -6.96 -16.04 -13.61
C TRP A 238 -7.24 -17.46 -13.12
N ASP A 239 -6.24 -18.06 -12.45
CA ASP A 239 -6.43 -19.30 -11.70
C ASP A 239 -7.08 -18.99 -10.35
N THR A 240 -8.37 -19.28 -10.22
CA THR A 240 -9.13 -19.09 -8.98
C THR A 240 -9.28 -20.38 -8.16
N SER A 241 -8.58 -21.46 -8.53
CA SER A 241 -8.79 -22.78 -7.94
C SER A 241 -8.53 -22.85 -6.43
N ASN A 242 -7.67 -22.00 -5.88
CA ASN A 242 -7.39 -21.90 -4.45
C ASN A 242 -8.20 -20.83 -3.71
N VAL A 243 -9.02 -20.04 -4.42
CA VAL A 243 -9.80 -18.96 -3.81
C VAL A 243 -10.93 -19.55 -2.97
N THR A 244 -10.99 -19.13 -1.71
CA THR A 244 -12.04 -19.57 -0.78
C THR A 244 -13.10 -18.48 -0.54
N ASN A 245 -12.78 -17.22 -0.87
CA ASN A 245 -13.60 -16.07 -0.51
C ASN A 245 -13.59 -14.96 -1.57
N MET A 246 -14.76 -14.73 -2.18
CA MET A 246 -15.01 -13.71 -3.20
C MET A 246 -16.08 -12.70 -2.77
N GLY A 247 -16.41 -12.66 -1.48
CA GLY A 247 -17.43 -11.77 -0.95
C GLY A 247 -17.17 -10.30 -1.33
N PHE A 248 -18.21 -9.62 -1.82
CA PHE A 248 -18.16 -8.21 -2.22
C PHE A 248 -17.14 -7.85 -3.32
N MET A 249 -16.50 -8.82 -3.99
CA MET A 249 -15.36 -8.57 -4.89
C MET A 249 -15.62 -7.49 -5.95
N PHE A 250 -16.80 -7.50 -6.59
CA PHE A 250 -17.20 -6.55 -7.63
C PHE A 250 -18.40 -5.68 -7.22
N CYS A 251 -18.73 -5.61 -5.94
CA CYS A 251 -19.89 -4.82 -5.54
C CYS A 251 -19.66 -3.33 -5.81
N GLY A 252 -20.54 -2.72 -6.58
CA GLY A 252 -20.43 -1.33 -7.01
C GLY A 252 -19.40 -1.07 -8.11
N SER A 253 -18.78 -2.11 -8.69
CA SER A 253 -17.91 -1.99 -9.87
C SER A 253 -18.77 -1.76 -11.12
N LYS A 254 -19.20 -0.51 -11.32
CA LYS A 254 -20.26 -0.16 -12.28
C LYS A 254 -19.92 -0.47 -13.73
N LYS A 255 -18.64 -0.51 -14.11
CA LYS A 255 -18.22 -0.80 -15.49
C LYS A 255 -17.90 -2.26 -15.78
N PHE A 256 -17.64 -3.06 -14.75
CA PHE A 256 -17.14 -4.42 -14.91
C PHE A 256 -18.14 -5.33 -15.65
N ASN A 257 -17.70 -5.92 -16.76
CA ASN A 257 -18.47 -6.85 -17.58
C ASN A 257 -17.57 -7.80 -18.39
N GLN A 258 -16.53 -8.36 -17.77
CA GLN A 258 -15.58 -9.25 -18.43
C GLN A 258 -15.91 -10.73 -18.21
N ASP A 259 -15.59 -11.57 -19.19
CA ASP A 259 -15.90 -13.00 -19.15
C ASP A 259 -15.06 -13.70 -18.08
N ILE A 260 -15.75 -14.18 -17.04
CA ILE A 260 -15.20 -14.91 -15.91
C ILE A 260 -15.88 -16.27 -15.76
N GLY A 261 -16.59 -16.73 -16.80
CA GLY A 261 -17.30 -18.01 -16.79
C GLY A 261 -16.38 -19.22 -16.64
N GLY A 262 -15.12 -19.08 -17.03
CA GLY A 262 -14.07 -20.11 -16.95
C GLY A 262 -13.41 -20.27 -15.57
N TRP A 263 -13.71 -19.40 -14.61
CA TRP A 263 -13.12 -19.48 -13.27
C TRP A 263 -13.46 -20.80 -12.55
N ASN A 264 -12.46 -21.39 -11.90
CA ASN A 264 -12.67 -22.54 -11.01
C ASN A 264 -13.13 -22.04 -9.63
N THR A 265 -14.41 -22.21 -9.32
CA THR A 265 -14.98 -21.79 -8.02
C THR A 265 -15.17 -22.93 -7.03
N SER A 266 -14.63 -24.13 -7.29
CA SER A 266 -14.93 -25.33 -6.48
C SER A 266 -14.55 -25.18 -5.01
N ASN A 267 -13.54 -24.37 -4.67
CA ASN A 267 -13.09 -24.13 -3.30
C ASN A 267 -13.74 -22.90 -2.65
N VAL A 268 -14.56 -22.14 -3.38
CA VAL A 268 -15.18 -20.93 -2.85
C VAL A 268 -16.28 -21.27 -1.86
N THR A 269 -16.20 -20.71 -0.66
CA THR A 269 -17.20 -20.88 0.41
C THR A 269 -18.06 -19.64 0.62
N LYS A 270 -17.57 -18.46 0.22
CA LYS A 270 -18.21 -17.16 0.47
C LYS A 270 -18.27 -16.31 -0.81
N MET A 271 -19.49 -16.00 -1.27
CA MET A 271 -19.78 -15.15 -2.44
C MET A 271 -20.82 -14.06 -2.13
N SER A 272 -21.10 -13.81 -0.84
CA SER A 272 -22.09 -12.82 -0.43
C SER A 272 -21.80 -11.47 -1.07
N TYR A 273 -22.83 -10.85 -1.65
CA TYR A 273 -22.73 -9.52 -2.27
C TYR A 273 -21.71 -9.38 -3.41
N MET A 274 -21.19 -10.47 -3.99
CA MET A 274 -20.09 -10.41 -4.99
C MET A 274 -20.32 -9.41 -6.13
N PHE A 275 -21.54 -9.30 -6.65
CA PHE A 275 -21.95 -8.40 -7.74
C PHE A 275 -23.02 -7.39 -7.32
N CYS A 276 -23.16 -7.07 -6.03
CA CYS A 276 -24.18 -6.07 -5.65
C CYS A 276 -23.94 -4.74 -6.34
N TYR A 277 -24.97 -4.12 -6.91
CA TYR A 277 -24.86 -2.86 -7.65
C TYR A 277 -23.82 -2.85 -8.81
N ALA A 278 -23.41 -4.02 -9.30
CA ALA A 278 -22.56 -4.16 -10.49
C ALA A 278 -23.43 -4.02 -11.76
N HIS A 279 -23.85 -2.80 -12.07
CA HIS A 279 -24.95 -2.55 -13.02
C HIS A 279 -24.74 -3.12 -14.42
N LYS A 280 -23.51 -3.14 -14.94
CA LYS A 280 -23.21 -3.63 -16.30
C LYS A 280 -22.93 -5.12 -16.40
N PHE A 281 -22.80 -5.84 -15.29
CA PHE A 281 -22.37 -7.23 -15.32
C PHE A 281 -23.48 -8.13 -15.86
N LYS A 282 -23.24 -8.78 -17.00
CA LYS A 282 -24.19 -9.65 -17.71
C LYS A 282 -23.56 -10.92 -18.29
N GLN A 283 -22.36 -11.28 -17.83
CA GLN A 283 -21.61 -12.43 -18.35
C GLN A 283 -22.15 -13.77 -17.85
N TYR A 284 -21.93 -14.82 -18.63
CA TYR A 284 -22.38 -16.16 -18.27
C TYR A 284 -21.44 -16.81 -17.25
N ILE A 285 -21.99 -17.17 -16.09
CA ILE A 285 -21.25 -17.85 -15.00
C ILE A 285 -21.89 -19.17 -14.58
N GLY A 286 -22.70 -19.79 -15.45
CA GLY A 286 -23.40 -21.03 -15.11
C GLY A 286 -22.50 -22.28 -15.07
N GLY A 287 -21.23 -22.14 -15.45
CA GLY A 287 -20.22 -23.20 -15.30
C GLY A 287 -19.58 -23.25 -13.90
N TRP A 288 -19.86 -22.27 -13.04
CA TRP A 288 -19.27 -22.21 -11.70
C TRP A 288 -19.79 -23.34 -10.81
N ASN A 289 -18.87 -24.03 -10.14
CA ASN A 289 -19.21 -24.97 -9.08
C ASN A 289 -19.47 -24.21 -7.77
N THR A 290 -20.72 -24.15 -7.33
CA THR A 290 -21.12 -23.47 -6.09
C THR A 290 -21.48 -24.43 -4.95
N SER A 291 -21.13 -25.72 -5.03
CA SER A 291 -21.53 -26.74 -4.03
C SER A 291 -21.01 -26.44 -2.62
N ASN A 292 -19.86 -25.77 -2.52
CA ASN A 292 -19.22 -25.41 -1.26
C ASN A 292 -19.62 -24.02 -0.74
N VAL A 293 -20.44 -23.27 -1.49
CA VAL A 293 -20.81 -21.90 -1.13
C VAL A 293 -21.89 -21.89 -0.05
N ILE A 294 -21.47 -21.58 1.18
CA ILE A 294 -22.36 -21.47 2.34
C ILE A 294 -22.93 -20.05 2.53
N CYS A 295 -22.31 -19.03 1.92
CA CYS A 295 -22.75 -17.64 2.02
C CYS A 295 -22.89 -17.00 0.64
N LYS A 296 -24.10 -17.04 0.06
CA LYS A 296 -24.46 -16.43 -1.25
C LYS A 296 -25.47 -15.27 -1.17
N GLY A 297 -25.80 -14.82 0.04
CA GLY A 297 -26.78 -13.76 0.27
C GLY A 297 -26.49 -12.50 -0.55
N TYR A 298 -27.52 -11.98 -1.22
CA TYR A 298 -27.48 -10.71 -1.94
C TYR A 298 -26.40 -10.60 -3.04
N MET A 299 -25.93 -11.73 -3.58
CA MET A 299 -24.88 -11.77 -4.61
C MET A 299 -25.14 -10.81 -5.78
N PHE A 300 -26.39 -10.68 -6.23
CA PHE A 300 -26.81 -9.80 -7.33
C PHE A 300 -27.72 -8.64 -6.91
N LEU A 301 -27.72 -8.27 -5.62
CA LEU A 301 -28.60 -7.20 -5.12
C LEU A 301 -28.35 -5.89 -5.89
N GLY A 302 -29.36 -5.36 -6.58
CA GLY A 302 -29.25 -4.12 -7.35
C GLY A 302 -28.45 -4.23 -8.66
N ALA A 303 -28.12 -5.44 -9.11
CA ALA A 303 -27.70 -5.68 -10.49
C ALA A 303 -28.95 -5.69 -11.39
N PHE A 304 -28.92 -4.94 -12.50
CA PHE A 304 -30.08 -4.78 -13.39
C PHE A 304 -29.98 -5.64 -14.66
N ASP A 305 -28.75 -5.91 -15.11
CA ASP A 305 -28.50 -6.55 -16.41
C ASP A 305 -28.16 -8.05 -16.31
N PHE A 306 -28.10 -8.62 -15.10
CA PHE A 306 -27.77 -10.03 -14.91
C PHE A 306 -28.97 -10.93 -15.22
N ASN A 307 -28.87 -11.70 -16.30
CA ASN A 307 -29.96 -12.53 -16.82
C ASN A 307 -29.73 -14.04 -16.69
N LYS A 308 -29.35 -14.56 -15.51
CA LYS A 308 -29.46 -16.01 -15.23
C LYS A 308 -29.80 -16.36 -13.79
N ASP A 309 -30.48 -17.49 -13.69
CA ASP A 309 -30.94 -18.10 -12.47
C ASP A 309 -29.88 -19.05 -11.89
N ILE A 310 -29.15 -18.62 -10.86
CA ILE A 310 -28.29 -19.48 -10.04
C ILE A 310 -29.05 -20.16 -8.90
N SER A 311 -30.38 -20.00 -8.82
CA SER A 311 -31.21 -20.54 -7.73
C SER A 311 -31.64 -21.99 -7.94
N ARG A 312 -31.23 -22.65 -9.03
CA ARG A 312 -31.46 -24.09 -9.22
C ARG A 312 -30.33 -24.93 -8.59
N CYS A 313 -30.27 -24.94 -7.28
CA CYS A 313 -29.80 -26.09 -6.49
C CYS A 313 -30.77 -26.21 -5.29
N ASN A 314 -31.45 -27.35 -5.21
CA ASN A 314 -32.39 -27.74 -4.15
C ASN A 314 -31.85 -27.48 -2.74
#